data_AF-B4NKR3-F1
#
_entry.id   AF-B4NKR3-F1
#
_cell.length_a   1.000
_cell.length_b   1.000
_cell.length_c   1.000
_cell.angle_alpha   90.00
_cell.angle_beta   90.00
_cell.angle_gamma   90.00
#
_symmetry.space_group_name_H-M   'P 1'
#
loop_
_entity.id
_entity.type
_entity.pdbx_description
1 polymer ?
#
loop_
_entity_poly.entity_id
_entity_poly.type
_entity_poly.pdbx_seq_one_letter_code
_entity_poly.pdbx_strand_id
1 'polypeptide(L)' 'MNFSWLAVFIFSMIFAAVAAVHCPAPFKSEGHDCTAKRTIRGECPQGSQYKASINKCVYKH' A
#
# COMPACT_ATOMS: atom_id res chain seq x y z
N MET A 1 36.64 -18.17 -9.80
CA MET A 1 35.46 -18.43 -8.94
C MET A 1 34.31 -17.57 -9.46
N ASN A 2 33.20 -18.18 -9.86
CA ASN A 2 32.10 -17.48 -10.53
C ASN A 2 31.18 -16.83 -9.49
N PHE A 3 31.32 -15.51 -9.28
CA PHE A 3 30.48 -14.73 -8.37
C PHE A 3 29.06 -14.45 -8.92
N SER A 4 28.67 -15.06 -10.05
CA SER A 4 27.33 -14.89 -10.66
C SER A 4 26.19 -15.26 -9.71
N TRP A 5 26.41 -16.17 -8.76
CA TRP A 5 25.38 -16.52 -7.77
C TRP A 5 25.08 -15.39 -6.79
N LEU A 6 26.08 -14.58 -6.41
CA LEU A 6 25.85 -13.39 -5.58
C LEU A 6 25.02 -12.34 -6.30
N ALA A 7 25.24 -12.15 -7.61
CA ALA A 7 24.46 -11.19 -8.39
C ALA A 7 22.97 -11.56 -8.43
N VAL A 8 22.64 -12.85 -8.59
CA VAL A 8 21.25 -13.33 -8.53
C VAL A 8 20.65 -13.13 -7.14
N PHE A 9 21.42 -13.41 -6.08
CA PHE A 9 20.99 -13.20 -4.69
C PHE A 9 20.69 -11.73 -4.38
N ILE A 10 21.55 -10.83 -4.83
CA ILE A 10 21.38 -9.38 -4.63
C ILE A 10 20.14 -8.88 -5.39
N PHE A 11 19.96 -9.31 -6.65
CA PHE A 11 18.76 -8.97 -7.42
C PHE A 11 17.46 -9.45 -6.77
N SER A 12 17.46 -10.66 -6.22
CA SER A 12 16.30 -11.21 -5.51
C SER A 12 15.92 -10.41 -4.27
N MET A 13 16.91 -9.94 -3.49
CA MET A 13 16.63 -9.12 -2.30
C MET A 13 16.05 -7.76 -2.68
N ILE A 14 16.55 -7.13 -3.74
CA ILE A 14 16.07 -5.82 -4.20
C ILE A 14 14.61 -5.92 -4.66
N PHE A 15 14.24 -6.99 -5.36
CA PHE A 15 12.86 -7.19 -5.84
C PHE A 15 11.85 -7.35 -4.70
N ALA A 16 12.25 -8.02 -3.61
CA ALA A 16 11.40 -8.16 -2.42
C ALA A 16 11.17 -6.83 -1.69
N ALA A 17 12.12 -5.89 -1.77
CA ALA A 17 12.01 -4.58 -1.11
C ALA A 17 11.07 -3.59 -1.82
N VAL A 18 10.81 -3.77 -3.11
CA VAL A 18 9.97 -2.86 -3.93
C VAL A 18 8.50 -3.28 -4.03
N ALA A 19 8.07 -4.34 -3.35
CA ALA A 19 6.65 -4.71 -3.23
C ALA A 19 5.86 -3.75 -2.29
N ALA A 20 6.14 -2.45 -2.39
CA ALA A 20 5.38 -1.41 -1.71
C ALA A 20 3.95 -1.41 -2.26
N VAL A 21 2.97 -1.51 -1.36
CA VAL A 21 1.54 -1.49 -1.68
C VAL A 21 1.24 -0.21 -2.48
N HIS A 22 0.84 -0.39 -3.74
CA HIS A 22 0.45 0.72 -4.62
C HIS A 22 -0.99 1.13 -4.28
N CYS A 23 -1.16 2.27 -3.61
CA CYS A 23 -2.47 2.82 -3.31
C CYS A 23 -2.85 3.94 -4.31
N PRO A 24 -4.07 3.94 -4.85
CA PRO A 24 -4.53 5.02 -5.72
C PRO A 24 -4.66 6.33 -4.92
N ALA A 25 -4.30 7.48 -5.50
CA ALA A 25 -4.55 8.77 -4.86
C ALA A 25 -6.08 9.01 -4.74
N PRO A 26 -6.61 9.53 -3.61
CA PRO A 26 -5.92 10.14 -2.46
C PRO A 26 -5.59 9.20 -1.28
N PHE A 27 -5.63 7.88 -1.49
CA PHE A 27 -5.38 6.88 -0.44
C PHE A 27 -3.88 6.71 -0.17
N LYS A 28 -3.53 6.49 1.10
CA LYS A 28 -2.18 6.21 1.57
C LYS A 28 -2.09 4.76 2.02
N SER A 29 -0.94 4.14 1.80
CA SER A 29 -0.66 2.81 2.35
C SER A 29 -0.48 2.91 3.86
N GLU A 30 -1.33 2.22 4.61
CA GLU A 30 -1.23 2.10 6.06
C GLU A 30 -1.27 0.62 6.44
N GLY A 31 -0.09 0.02 6.58
CA GLY A 31 0.05 -1.43 6.73
C GLY A 31 -0.26 -2.15 5.41
N HIS A 32 -1.26 -3.02 5.42
CA HIS A 32 -1.73 -3.78 4.25
C HIS A 32 -2.95 -3.14 3.56
N ASP A 33 -3.53 -2.09 4.15
CA ASP A 33 -4.73 -1.43 3.64
C ASP A 33 -4.38 -0.07 3.03
N CYS A 34 -5.12 0.32 2.00
CA CYS A 34 -5.09 1.69 1.46
C CYS A 34 -6.15 2.54 2.18
N THR A 35 -5.71 3.51 2.99
CA THR A 35 -6.60 4.33 3.83
C THR A 35 -6.59 5.80 3.41
N ALA A 36 -7.73 6.47 3.56
CA ALA A 36 -7.88 7.91 3.39
C ALA A 36 -8.61 8.51 4.60
N LYS A 37 -8.29 9.77 4.92
CA LYS A 37 -9.06 10.51 5.91
C LYS A 37 -10.45 10.82 5.35
N ARG A 38 -11.44 10.88 6.26
CA ARG A 38 -12.79 11.31 5.92
C ARG A 38 -12.74 12.75 5.40
N THR A 39 -13.46 13.03 4.32
CA THR A 39 -13.57 14.41 3.82
C THR A 39 -14.44 15.25 4.77
N ILE A 40 -14.34 16.58 4.70
CA ILE A 40 -15.09 17.52 5.57
C ILE A 40 -16.61 17.30 5.45
N ARG A 41 -17.09 16.79 4.31
CA ARG A 41 -18.50 16.45 4.09
C ARG A 41 -18.94 15.12 4.68
N GLY A 42 -18.04 14.40 5.36
CA GLY A 42 -18.37 13.13 6.02
C GLY A 42 -18.54 11.95 5.06
N GLU A 43 -18.32 12.11 3.77
CA GLU A 43 -18.36 11.02 2.80
C GLU A 43 -16.95 10.49 2.51
N CYS A 44 -16.87 9.18 2.35
CA CYS A 44 -15.65 8.52 1.91
C CYS A 44 -15.49 8.64 0.39
N PRO A 45 -14.27 8.74 -0.14
CA PRO A 45 -14.04 8.78 -1.58
C PRO A 45 -14.58 7.51 -2.27
N GLN A 46 -14.89 7.59 -3.56
CA GLN A 46 -15.41 6.44 -4.32
C GLN A 46 -14.48 5.22 -4.23
N GLY A 47 -15.08 4.03 -4.21
CA GLY A 47 -14.33 2.77 -4.04
C GLY A 47 -13.81 2.54 -2.63
N SER A 48 -14.25 3.31 -1.63
CA SER A 48 -13.85 3.10 -0.24
C SER A 48 -15.02 3.04 0.73
N GLN A 49 -14.81 2.32 1.84
CA GLN A 49 -15.79 2.18 2.91
C GLN A 49 -15.23 2.75 4.21
N TYR A 50 -16.07 3.49 4.94
CA TYR A 50 -15.71 3.97 6.28
C TYR A 50 -15.60 2.80 7.25
N LYS A 51 -14.45 2.69 7.92
CA LYS A 51 -14.20 1.69 8.95
C LYS A 51 -14.09 2.41 10.31
N ALA A 52 -15.13 2.26 11.13
CA ALA A 52 -15.26 2.97 12.41
C ALA A 52 -14.10 2.65 13.38
N SER A 53 -13.56 1.43 13.31
CA SER A 53 -12.45 0.98 14.19
C SER A 53 -11.18 1.82 14.05
N ILE A 54 -10.92 2.38 12.86
CA ILE A 54 -9.74 3.20 12.57
C ILE A 54 -10.11 4.64 12.20
N ASN A 55 -11.40 5.00 12.26
CA ASN A 55 -11.95 6.31 11.87
C ASN A 55 -11.42 6.81 10.51
N LYS A 56 -11.27 5.90 9.55
CA LYS A 56 -10.71 6.15 8.21
C LYS A 56 -11.52 5.43 7.14
N CYS A 57 -11.43 5.93 5.92
CA CYS A 57 -11.97 5.29 4.73
C CYS A 57 -10.95 4.28 4.22
N VAL A 58 -11.35 3.02 4.09
CA VAL A 58 -10.51 1.94 3.54
C VAL A 58 -10.93 1.68 2.11
N TYR A 59 -9.99 1.78 1.17
CA TYR A 59 -10.22 1.45 -0.23
C TYR A 59 -10.52 -0.04 -0.35
N LYS A 60 -11.66 -0.37 -0.95
CA LYS A 60 -12.02 -1.74 -1.31
C LYS A 60 -11.71 -1.91 -2.78
N HIS A 61 -10.68 -2.69 -3.05
CA HIS A 61 -10.28 -3.05 -4.40
C HIS A 61 -11.30 -3.99 -5.05
#